data_AF-A0A267FX70-F1
#
_entry.id   AF-A0A267FX70-F1
#
_cell.length_a   1.000
_cell.length_b   1.000
_cell.length_c   1.000
_cell.angle_alpha   90.00
_cell.angle_beta   90.00
_cell.angle_gamma   90.00
#
_symmetry.space_group_name_H-M   'P 1'
#
loop_
_entity.id
_entity.type
_entity.pdbx_description
1 polymer ?
#
loop_
_entity_poly.entity_id
_entity_poly.type
_entity_poly.pdbx_seq_one_letter_code
_entity_poly.pdbx_strand_id
1 'polypeptide(L)'
;MPANATVKILYSQYVACGIADYRESRLSGLQASLTSAGHTVCLERLEPSGLRDIVELWVNGERVFACPMLELDYGGDGQLDPLCEQAARAVLAAY
;
A
#
# COMPACT_ATOMS: atom_id res chain seq x y z
N MET A 1 19.67 -9.92 2.24
CA MET A 1 18.42 -9.20 1.91
C MET A 1 18.46 -7.89 2.69
N PRO A 2 18.30 -6.70 2.08
CA PRO A 2 18.44 -5.46 2.83
C PRO A 2 17.30 -5.41 3.84
N ALA A 3 17.63 -5.65 5.10
CA ALA A 3 16.69 -5.95 6.16
C ALA A 3 15.86 -4.74 6.63
N ASN A 4 15.87 -3.62 5.90
CA ASN A 4 15.35 -2.33 6.36
C ASN A 4 15.03 -1.38 5.18
N ALA A 5 14.28 -1.84 4.18
CA ALA A 5 13.74 -0.92 3.18
C ALA A 5 12.62 -0.07 3.80
N THR A 6 12.72 1.26 3.69
CA THR A 6 11.62 2.16 4.06
C THR A 6 10.67 2.28 2.87
N VAL A 7 9.50 1.67 3.01
CA VAL A 7 8.42 1.68 2.02
C VAL A 7 7.40 2.74 2.43
N LYS A 8 7.14 3.68 1.53
CA LYS A 8 6.08 4.67 1.70
C LYS A 8 4.84 4.22 0.95
N ILE A 9 3.72 4.08 1.65
CA ILE A 9 2.40 3.83 1.07
C ILE A 9 1.70 5.17 0.96
N LEU A 10 1.59 5.68 -0.27
CA LEU A 10 0.81 6.86 -0.57
C LEU A 10 -0.61 6.42 -0.93
N TYR A 11 -1.61 6.94 -0.24
CA TYR A 11 -3.01 6.53 -0.47
C TYR A 11 -3.94 7.72 -0.60
N SER A 12 -4.87 7.65 -1.55
CA SER A 12 -5.89 8.68 -1.74
C SER A 12 -7.19 8.33 -1.01
N GLN A 13 -8.10 9.30 -0.98
CA GLN A 13 -9.45 9.06 -0.50
C GLN A 13 -10.16 8.03 -1.37
N TYR A 14 -10.96 7.18 -0.75
CA TYR A 14 -11.84 6.27 -1.47
C TYR A 14 -13.28 6.37 -0.95
N VAL A 15 -14.25 6.05 -1.80
CA VAL A 15 -15.66 6.10 -1.42
C VAL A 15 -16.09 4.81 -0.73
N ALA A 16 -16.62 4.92 0.48
CA ALA A 16 -17.33 3.85 1.16
C ALA A 16 -18.59 4.41 1.82
N CYS A 17 -19.71 3.70 1.68
CA CYS A 17 -21.02 4.13 2.18
C CYS A 17 -21.40 5.57 1.75
N GLY A 18 -21.03 5.97 0.52
CA GLY A 18 -21.32 7.31 -0.02
C GLY A 18 -20.41 8.44 0.49
N ILE A 19 -19.39 8.13 1.30
CA ILE A 19 -18.47 9.13 1.86
C ILE A 19 -17.06 8.89 1.32
N ALA A 20 -16.48 9.90 0.67
CA ALA A 20 -15.07 9.93 0.29
C ALA A 20 -14.23 10.38 1.50
N ASP A 21 -13.32 9.52 1.96
CA ASP A 21 -12.44 9.84 3.09
C ASP A 21 -11.12 9.07 3.01
N TYR A 22 -10.11 9.55 3.73
CA TYR A 22 -8.84 8.85 3.93
C TYR A 22 -9.04 7.75 4.96
N ARG A 23 -8.98 6.50 4.52
CA ARG A 23 -9.23 5.34 5.37
C ARG A 23 -8.09 4.35 5.22
N GLU A 24 -7.55 3.91 6.34
CA GLU A 24 -6.40 3.00 6.39
C GLU A 24 -6.80 1.53 6.56
N SER A 25 -8.10 1.24 6.78
CA SER A 25 -8.56 -0.12 7.11
C SER A 25 -8.19 -1.17 6.06
N ARG A 26 -8.28 -0.84 4.76
CA ARG A 26 -7.86 -1.72 3.66
C ARG A 26 -6.34 -1.79 3.45
N LEU A 27 -5.58 -0.83 4.01
CA LEU A 27 -4.11 -0.85 3.95
C LEU A 27 -3.51 -1.77 5.01
N SER A 28 -4.30 -2.27 5.96
CA SER A 28 -3.79 -3.09 7.06
C SER A 28 -3.14 -4.40 6.57
N GLY A 29 -3.77 -5.10 5.62
CA GLY A 29 -3.20 -6.30 5.01
C GLY A 29 -1.90 -6.00 4.26
N LEU A 30 -1.86 -4.91 3.50
CA LEU A 30 -0.66 -4.48 2.77
C LEU A 30 0.49 -4.12 3.73
N GLN A 31 0.20 -3.39 4.81
CA GLN A 31 1.16 -3.07 5.85
C GLN A 31 1.70 -4.34 6.51
N ALA A 32 0.82 -5.25 6.90
CA ALA A 32 1.20 -6.51 7.55
C ALA A 32 2.08 -7.38 6.65
N SER A 33 1.73 -7.51 5.36
CA SER A 33 2.53 -8.25 4.38
C SER A 33 3.94 -7.68 4.24
N LEU A 34 4.06 -6.35 4.07
CA LEU A 34 5.36 -5.67 3.92
C LEU A 34 6.19 -5.72 5.21
N THR A 35 5.57 -5.55 6.38
CA THR A 35 6.24 -5.68 7.67
C THR A 35 6.68 -7.12 7.94
N SER A 36 5.87 -8.12 7.56
CA SER A 36 6.22 -9.54 7.66
C SER A 36 7.39 -9.90 6.72
N ALA A 37 7.54 -9.19 5.61
CA ALA A 37 8.70 -9.31 4.71
C ALA A 37 9.97 -8.61 5.26
N GLY A 38 9.88 -7.92 6.40
CA GLY A 38 11.00 -7.22 7.04
C GLY A 38 11.20 -5.78 6.55
N HIS A 39 10.18 -5.15 5.99
CA HIS A 39 10.23 -3.75 5.54
C HIS A 39 9.58 -2.80 6.56
N THR A 40 10.11 -1.59 6.65
CA THR A 40 9.51 -0.52 7.46
C THR A 40 8.49 0.22 6.62
N VAL A 41 7.24 0.28 7.09
CA VAL A 41 6.13 0.88 6.32
C VAL A 41 5.75 2.23 6.91
N CYS A 42 5.63 3.24 6.06
CA CYS A 42 5.14 4.57 6.40
C CYS A 42 3.91 4.90 5.55
N LEU A 43 2.82 5.33 6.19
CA LEU A 43 1.62 5.78 5.51
C LEU A 43 1.69 7.29 5.26
N GLU A 44 1.43 7.72 4.03
CA GLU A 44 1.32 9.13 3.65
C GLU A 44 0.03 9.34 2.84
N ARG A 45 -0.69 10.43 3.13
CA ARG A 45 -1.88 10.78 2.36
C ARG A 45 -1.44 11.37 1.03
N LEU A 46 -1.98 10.83 -0.06
CA LEU A 46 -1.81 11.44 -1.36
C LEU A 46 -2.70 12.70 -1.39
N GLU A 47 -2.06 13.87 -1.45
CA GLU A 47 -2.75 15.16 -1.60
C GLU A 47 -3.70 15.14 -2.80
N PRO A 48 -4.81 15.90 -2.76
CA PRO A 48 -5.83 15.86 -3.79
C PRO A 48 -5.29 16.37 -5.14
N SER A 49 -4.80 15.43 -5.96
CA SER A 49 -4.30 15.63 -7.32
C SER A 49 -5.36 15.30 -8.40
N GLY A 50 -6.58 14.97 -7.98
CA GLY A 50 -7.66 14.48 -8.86
C GLY A 50 -7.72 12.95 -8.98
N LEU A 51 -6.71 12.24 -8.46
CA LEU A 51 -6.67 10.78 -8.36
C LEU A 51 -7.38 10.32 -7.08
N ARG A 52 -8.34 9.39 -7.22
CA ARG A 52 -9.09 8.76 -6.13
C ARG A 52 -8.97 7.25 -6.19
N ASP A 53 -9.25 6.61 -5.06
CA ASP A 53 -9.30 5.15 -4.95
C ASP A 53 -7.99 4.47 -5.37
N ILE A 54 -6.83 5.11 -5.16
CA ILE A 54 -5.50 4.61 -5.57
C ILE A 54 -4.57 4.52 -4.36
N VAL A 55 -3.75 3.46 -4.37
CA VAL A 55 -2.64 3.24 -3.46
C VAL A 55 -1.36 3.10 -4.29
N GLU A 56 -0.31 3.79 -3.88
CA GLU A 56 1.01 3.72 -4.48
C GLU A 56 2.06 3.32 -3.45
N LEU A 57 2.99 2.47 -3.85
CA LEU A 57 4.15 2.09 -3.06
C LEU A 57 5.38 2.77 -3.62
N TRP A 58 6.08 3.48 -2.75
CA TRP A 58 7.27 4.24 -3.06
C TRP A 58 8.45 3.73 -2.24
N VAL A 59 9.55 3.44 -2.91
CA VAL A 59 10.79 2.92 -2.33
C VAL A 59 11.94 3.75 -2.88
N ASN A 60 12.81 4.27 -2.01
CA ASN A 60 13.95 5.12 -2.40
C ASN A 60 13.58 6.32 -3.31
N GLY A 61 12.34 6.81 -3.25
CA GLY A 61 11.87 7.92 -4.09
C GLY A 61 11.35 7.51 -5.46
N GLU A 62 11.22 6.22 -5.76
CA GLU A 62 10.60 5.70 -6.98
C GLU A 62 9.31 4.95 -6.67
N ARG A 63 8.30 5.10 -7.54
CA ARG A 63 7.05 4.36 -7.45
C ARG A 63 7.24 2.95 -8.03
N VAL A 64 7.19 1.95 -7.17
CA VAL A 64 7.45 0.54 -7.52
C VAL A 64 6.18 -0.26 -7.80
N PHE A 65 5.05 0.18 -7.25
CA PHE A 65 3.76 -0.48 -7.44
C PHE A 65 2.62 0.51 -7.24
N ALA A 66 1.50 0.28 -7.91
CA ALA A 66 0.26 0.99 -7.70
C ALA A 66 -0.93 0.07 -7.93
N CYS A 67 -1.99 0.20 -7.14
CA CYS A 67 -3.23 -0.54 -7.31
C CYS A 67 -4.44 0.29 -6.87
N PRO A 68 -5.65 -0.09 -7.31
CA PRO A 68 -6.87 0.51 -6.79
C PRO A 68 -7.12 0.08 -5.34
N MET A 69 -7.50 1.05 -4.50
CA MET A 69 -7.79 0.86 -3.08
C MET A 69 -8.92 -0.15 -2.83
N LEU A 70 -9.87 -0.26 -3.75
CA LEU A 70 -11.02 -1.16 -3.64
C LEU A 70 -10.67 -2.62 -4.00
N GLU A 71 -9.56 -2.86 -4.68
CA GLU A 71 -9.10 -4.21 -5.01
C GLU A 71 -8.30 -4.86 -3.87
N LEU A 72 -7.76 -4.05 -2.95
CA LEU A 72 -7.16 -4.57 -1.72
C LEU A 72 -8.23 -5.16 -0.81
N ASP A 73 -7.98 -6.35 -0.29
CA ASP A 73 -8.89 -6.98 0.65
C ASP A 73 -8.99 -6.19 1.96
N TYR A 74 -10.20 -6.18 2.53
CA TYR A 74 -10.45 -5.44 3.75
C TYR A 74 -9.95 -6.20 4.98
N GLY A 75 -8.98 -5.62 5.68
CA GLY A 75 -8.47 -6.19 6.93
C GLY A 75 -7.52 -7.37 6.72
N GLY A 76 -7.07 -7.97 7.83
CA GLY A 76 -6.26 -9.18 7.81
C GLY A 76 -4.75 -8.94 7.73
N ASP A 77 -4.02 -10.00 7.42
CA ASP A 77 -2.57 -10.05 7.33
C ASP A 77 -2.04 -9.92 5.89
N GLY A 78 -2.93 -9.81 4.90
CA GLY A 78 -2.59 -9.67 3.49
C GLY A 78 -2.00 -10.92 2.85
N GLN A 79 -1.96 -12.07 3.55
CA GLN A 79 -1.30 -13.27 3.02
C GLN A 79 -2.08 -13.94 1.88
N LEU A 80 -3.40 -13.82 1.90
CA LEU A 80 -4.29 -14.38 0.86
C LEU A 80 -4.59 -13.39 -0.26
N ASP A 81 -4.16 -12.14 -0.11
CA ASP A 81 -4.37 -11.09 -1.10
C ASP A 81 -3.22 -11.12 -2.14
N PRO A 82 -3.50 -11.47 -3.41
CA PRO A 82 -2.49 -11.54 -4.45
C PRO A 82 -1.84 -10.18 -4.74
N LEU A 83 -2.53 -9.05 -4.49
CA LEU A 83 -1.96 -7.72 -4.65
C LEU A 83 -0.93 -7.43 -3.56
N CYS A 84 -1.17 -7.89 -2.33
CA CYS A 84 -0.21 -7.77 -1.23
C CYS A 84 1.06 -8.58 -1.52
N GLU A 85 0.94 -9.77 -2.11
CA GLU A 85 2.10 -10.56 -2.54
C GLU A 85 2.86 -9.86 -3.69
N GLN A 86 2.15 -9.37 -4.70
CA GLN A 86 2.76 -8.63 -5.81
C GLN A 86 3.48 -7.37 -5.35
N ALA A 87 2.88 -6.62 -4.42
CA ALA A 87 3.48 -5.46 -3.80
C ALA A 87 4.80 -5.80 -3.09
N ALA A 88 4.82 -6.85 -2.27
CA ALA A 88 6.03 -7.30 -1.59
C ALA A 88 7.13 -7.70 -2.60
N ARG A 89 6.77 -8.42 -3.66
CA ARG A 89 7.71 -8.78 -4.74
C ARG A 89 8.23 -7.56 -5.49
N ALA A 90 7.39 -6.56 -5.77
CA ALA A 90 7.78 -5.32 -6.45
C ALA A 90 8.77 -4.50 -5.59
N VAL A 91 8.51 -4.40 -4.28
CA VAL A 91 9.45 -3.77 -3.34
C VAL A 91 10.79 -4.51 -3.31
N LEU A 92 10.78 -5.84 -3.31
CA LEU A 92 12.00 -6.65 -3.36
C LEU A 92 12.79 -6.47 -4.67
N ALA A 93 12.10 -6.31 -5.80
CA ALA A 93 12.73 -6.13 -7.11
C ALA A 93 13.32 -4.73 -7.33
N ALA A 94 12.91 -3.75 -6.53
CA ALA A 94 13.41 -2.37 -6.58
C ALA A 94 14.74 -2.15 -5.81
N TYR A 95 15.33 -3.23 -5.29
CA TYR A 95 16.64 -3.27 -4.63
C TYR A 95 17.58 -4.26 -5.34
#